data_AF-A0A418VPK7-F1
#
_entry.id   AF-A0A418VPK7-F1
#
_cell.length_a   1.000
_cell.length_b   1.000
_cell.length_c   1.000
_cell.angle_alpha   90.00
_cell.angle_beta   90.00
_cell.angle_gamma   90.00
#
_symmetry.space_group_name_H-M   'P 1'
#
loop_
_entity.id
_entity.type
_entity.pdbx_description
1 polymer ?
#
loop_
_entity_poly.entity_id
_entity_poly.type
_entity_poly.pdbx_seq_one_letter_code
_entity_poly.pdbx_strand_id
1 'polypeptide(L)'
;MALPTAAPTLDARTPEDVYQACLDAAVRTIPEWAAGFPADEDGNLLDPRWFDGADPGLVLFKLFGELFQKLTTPLNGAPDKYALGFWDFMGITLRAARAAGTPVAFTSSGDAVVPVLRRTQVIGVDAPGVVFETTADLIVLPLAVTAAYAVDPTADALVDCSDRIGGGGPPFPLFGEDPAQRPFDHAICISDPCFDCEGLQGELSLTFEGANLYASYFAVCSNADGQTLNPEIVATCDTLTVSFAGMPTLPVGMVNGVPARWLRLSPAAGVRIAPFLKDALPAIYSVALALTLSAVAVDAAFYNSQEVDLKKGGQPFGAEPALQDAFYLASQTVFSRADMIVDLVFRLERIDPPQHVALAWEFWDGAGWSALAVTDGTASLTRDGTVTFTCPQIEPTAINDTLNYWIRARIADGGYGGAAGLVVTRSAEYVVDTIIGAYVGNKDAAIALLKQADINFGFEYQPASYTPPFVKALGIAGRMVKLPDQRLQCNGFDCAPLGVQPFQPWPEAAPVFYLGLDARNDAVVAGRPLTLLFATSGNTEITFDPPPTDPMAAASGSDAPTPLTLHAWDAGGGPVAGRSCCRSAPTARPGRKAS
;
A
#
# COMPACT_ATOMS: atom_id res chain seq x y z
N MET A 1 -16.31 39.95 36.61
CA MET A 1 -17.32 40.99 36.84
C MET A 1 -16.99 42.14 35.91
N ALA A 2 -17.70 42.26 34.79
CA ALA A 2 -17.48 43.35 33.84
C ALA A 2 -17.98 44.65 34.49
N LEU A 3 -17.15 45.68 34.53
CA LEU A 3 -17.61 47.02 34.91
C LEU A 3 -18.62 47.48 33.85
N PRO A 4 -19.77 48.04 34.23
CA PRO A 4 -20.72 48.59 33.26
C PRO A 4 -20.00 49.63 32.38
N THR A 5 -20.13 49.47 31.07
CA THR A 5 -19.43 50.26 30.04
C THR A 5 -19.91 51.71 29.91
N ALA A 6 -20.97 52.09 30.63
CA ALA A 6 -21.50 53.45 30.64
C ALA A 6 -21.58 53.95 32.09
N ALA A 7 -21.15 55.18 32.32
CA ALA A 7 -21.29 55.84 33.61
C ALA A 7 -22.77 56.02 33.99
N PRO A 8 -23.10 56.03 35.29
CA PRO A 8 -24.48 56.20 35.72
C PRO A 8 -25.00 57.59 35.36
N THR A 9 -26.18 57.62 34.75
CA THR A 9 -26.95 58.86 34.55
C THR A 9 -27.42 59.39 35.90
N LEU A 10 -27.02 60.60 36.28
CA LEU A 10 -27.38 61.21 37.58
C LEU A 10 -28.82 61.73 37.58
N ASP A 11 -29.30 62.22 36.45
CA ASP A 11 -30.67 62.69 36.27
C ASP A 11 -31.18 62.29 34.89
N ALA A 12 -32.18 61.40 34.89
CA ALA A 12 -32.73 60.81 33.67
C ALA A 12 -33.91 61.61 33.08
N ARG A 13 -34.31 62.72 33.72
CA ARG A 13 -35.46 63.51 33.28
C ARG A 13 -35.19 64.16 31.92
N THR A 14 -36.16 64.04 31.02
CA THR A 14 -36.18 64.69 29.71
C THR A 14 -36.79 66.09 29.80
N PRO A 15 -36.59 66.98 28.81
CA PRO A 15 -37.34 68.24 28.70
C PRO A 15 -38.84 68.05 28.87
N GLU A 16 -39.39 66.96 28.33
CA GLU A 16 -40.80 66.62 28.37
C GLU A 16 -41.26 66.24 29.78
N ASP A 17 -40.45 65.49 30.54
CA ASP A 17 -40.78 65.15 31.93
C ASP A 17 -40.83 66.41 32.81
N VAL A 18 -39.94 67.37 32.55
CA VAL A 18 -39.93 68.65 33.25
C VAL A 18 -41.11 69.52 32.86
N TYR A 19 -41.46 69.55 31.56
CA TYR A 19 -42.64 70.22 31.07
C TYR A 19 -43.92 69.68 31.73
N GLN A 20 -44.05 68.35 31.82
CA GLN A 20 -45.20 67.72 32.46
C GLN A 20 -45.25 68.05 33.97
N ALA A 21 -44.11 68.01 34.67
CA ALA A 21 -44.06 68.40 36.07
C ALA A 21 -44.49 69.87 36.30
N CYS A 22 -44.17 70.76 35.35
CA CYS A 22 -44.63 72.15 35.37
C CYS A 22 -46.15 72.26 35.14
N LEU A 23 -46.72 71.48 34.23
CA LEU A 23 -48.17 71.41 34.02
C LEU A 23 -48.89 70.94 35.28
N ASP A 24 -48.44 69.83 35.88
CA ASP A 24 -49.01 69.29 37.11
C ASP A 24 -48.91 70.28 38.27
N ALA A 25 -47.80 71.04 38.35
CA ALA A 25 -47.64 72.09 39.33
C ALA A 25 -48.62 73.24 39.10
N ALA A 26 -48.76 73.71 37.85
CA ALA A 26 -49.67 74.78 37.49
C ALA A 26 -51.12 74.48 37.84
N VAL A 27 -51.60 73.25 37.57
CA VAL A 27 -52.95 72.79 37.98
C VAL A 27 -53.18 72.93 39.48
N ARG A 28 -52.17 72.64 40.30
CA ARG A 28 -52.27 72.73 41.77
C ARG A 28 -52.16 74.16 42.30
N THR A 29 -51.32 74.99 41.69
CA THR A 29 -50.96 76.30 42.27
C THR A 29 -51.69 77.48 41.63
N ILE A 30 -52.16 77.33 40.39
CA ILE A 30 -52.81 78.40 39.60
C ILE A 30 -54.03 77.80 38.87
N PRO A 31 -55.05 77.32 39.61
CA PRO A 31 -56.21 76.64 39.03
C PRO A 31 -57.00 77.53 38.07
N GLU A 32 -56.98 78.85 38.25
CA GLU A 32 -57.63 79.82 37.36
C GLU A 32 -57.03 79.85 35.94
N TRP A 33 -55.73 79.61 35.81
CA TRP A 33 -55.06 79.51 34.52
C TRP A 33 -55.22 78.09 33.95
N ALA A 34 -55.10 77.08 34.81
CA ALA A 34 -55.25 75.68 34.43
C ALA A 34 -56.67 75.26 34.04
N ALA A 35 -57.70 76.06 34.37
CA ALA A 35 -59.08 75.83 33.93
C ALA A 35 -59.23 75.83 32.39
N GLY A 36 -58.28 76.44 31.67
CA GLY A 36 -58.22 76.40 30.21
C GLY A 36 -57.51 75.16 29.64
N PHE A 37 -56.94 74.30 30.48
CA PHE A 37 -56.22 73.11 30.04
C PHE A 37 -57.20 71.96 29.76
N PRO A 38 -56.94 71.10 28.77
CA PRO A 38 -57.79 69.96 28.49
C PRO A 38 -57.63 68.91 29.60
N ALA A 39 -58.63 68.83 30.49
CA ALA A 39 -58.67 67.88 31.59
C ALA A 39 -59.95 67.02 31.58
N ASP A 40 -59.90 65.84 32.19
CA ASP A 40 -61.04 64.96 32.43
C ASP A 40 -61.96 65.49 33.55
N GLU A 41 -63.08 64.80 33.80
CA GLU A 41 -64.04 65.18 34.84
C GLU A 41 -63.46 65.18 36.27
N ASP A 42 -62.34 64.48 36.48
CA ASP A 42 -61.60 64.40 37.73
C ASP A 42 -60.46 65.44 37.84
N GLY A 43 -60.27 66.29 36.81
CA GLY A 43 -59.28 67.36 36.78
C GLY A 43 -57.87 66.93 36.35
N ASN A 44 -57.70 65.73 35.80
CA ASN A 44 -56.43 65.27 35.24
C ASN A 44 -56.31 65.65 33.76
N LEU A 45 -55.12 66.08 33.32
CA LEU A 45 -54.86 66.40 31.91
C LEU A 45 -55.16 65.21 30.98
N LEU A 46 -55.95 65.45 29.93
CA LEU A 46 -56.33 64.45 28.92
C LEU A 46 -55.14 64.00 28.06
N ASP A 47 -54.19 64.91 27.82
CA ASP A 47 -52.94 64.64 27.12
C ASP A 47 -51.74 65.18 27.95
N PRO A 48 -50.87 64.30 28.48
CA PRO A 48 -49.64 64.66 29.21
C PRO A 48 -48.57 65.36 28.35
N ARG A 49 -48.86 65.70 27.10
CA ARG A 49 -47.97 66.45 26.21
C ARG A 49 -48.69 67.62 25.54
N TRP A 50 -49.87 67.97 26.05
CA TRP A 50 -50.64 69.07 25.51
C TRP A 50 -49.86 70.39 25.52
N PHE A 51 -50.00 71.16 24.45
CA PHE A 51 -49.32 72.43 24.28
C PHE A 51 -50.13 73.35 23.38
N ASP A 52 -50.37 74.57 23.85
CA ASP A 52 -50.88 75.67 23.04
C ASP A 52 -49.77 76.72 22.85
N GLY A 53 -49.37 76.92 21.59
CA GLY A 53 -48.33 77.89 21.22
C GLY A 53 -48.77 79.35 21.34
N ALA A 54 -50.07 79.61 21.52
CA ALA A 54 -50.60 80.95 21.79
C ALA A 54 -50.53 81.33 23.28
N ASP A 55 -50.34 80.35 24.18
CA ASP A 55 -50.19 80.59 25.61
C ASP A 55 -48.70 80.86 25.96
N PRO A 56 -48.34 82.10 26.33
CA PRO A 56 -46.95 82.44 26.64
C PRO A 56 -46.40 81.70 27.86
N GLY A 57 -47.25 81.29 28.81
CA GLY A 57 -46.83 80.51 29.98
C GLY A 57 -46.43 79.08 29.61
N LEU A 58 -47.15 78.44 28.68
CA LEU A 58 -46.79 77.11 28.17
C LEU A 58 -45.52 77.14 27.31
N VAL A 59 -45.34 78.20 26.51
CA VAL A 59 -44.09 78.42 25.77
C VAL A 59 -42.90 78.55 26.73
N LEU A 60 -43.07 79.28 27.84
CA LEU A 60 -42.04 79.39 28.88
C LEU A 60 -41.75 78.06 29.56
N PHE A 61 -42.76 77.21 29.82
CA PHE A 61 -42.54 75.87 30.37
C PHE A 61 -41.74 74.98 29.42
N LYS A 62 -42.01 75.03 28.11
CA LYS A 62 -41.19 74.28 27.13
C LYS A 62 -39.76 74.81 27.08
N LEU A 63 -39.58 76.13 27.04
CA LEU A 63 -38.25 76.74 27.07
C LEU A 63 -37.50 76.38 28.36
N PHE A 64 -38.20 76.27 29.48
CA PHE A 64 -37.62 75.83 30.74
C PHE A 64 -37.16 74.36 30.69
N GLY A 65 -37.94 73.46 30.09
CA GLY A 65 -37.51 72.07 29.84
C GLY A 65 -36.24 71.98 28.98
N GLU A 66 -36.15 72.80 27.93
CA GLU A 66 -34.96 72.92 27.07
C GLU A 66 -33.73 73.47 27.83
N LEU A 67 -33.92 74.50 28.66
CA LEU A 67 -32.86 75.04 29.52
C LEU A 67 -32.41 74.02 30.56
N PHE A 68 -33.35 73.24 31.11
CA PHE A 68 -33.05 72.16 32.04
C PHE A 68 -32.15 71.11 31.38
N GLN A 69 -32.48 70.64 30.18
CA GLN A 69 -31.64 69.66 29.47
C GLN A 69 -30.21 70.15 29.23
N LYS A 70 -30.02 71.44 28.92
CA LYS A 70 -28.68 72.04 28.79
C LYS A 70 -27.86 72.00 30.08
N LEU A 71 -28.51 72.01 31.25
CA LEU A 71 -27.84 71.84 32.55
C LEU A 71 -27.64 70.36 32.91
N THR A 72 -28.58 69.52 32.52
CA THR A 72 -28.55 68.08 32.81
C THR A 72 -27.50 67.34 31.98
N THR A 73 -27.19 67.79 30.76
CA THR A 73 -26.13 67.18 29.92
C THR A 73 -24.74 67.25 30.59
N PRO A 74 -24.22 68.42 31.03
CA PRO A 74 -22.97 68.48 31.79
C PRO A 74 -23.03 67.72 33.13
N LEU A 75 -24.18 67.73 33.82
CA LEU A 75 -24.36 67.01 35.07
C LEU A 75 -24.17 65.50 34.88
N ASN A 76 -24.81 64.94 33.87
CA ASN A 76 -24.69 63.52 33.52
C ASN A 76 -23.30 63.15 32.96
N GLY A 77 -22.52 64.11 32.47
CA GLY A 77 -21.11 63.91 32.09
C GLY A 77 -20.13 64.01 33.27
N ALA A 78 -20.57 64.44 34.45
CA ALA A 78 -19.69 64.59 35.61
C ALA A 78 -19.10 63.25 36.10
N PRO A 79 -19.87 62.14 36.21
CA PRO A 79 -19.33 60.84 36.57
C PRO A 79 -18.18 60.36 35.68
N ASP A 80 -18.29 60.53 34.35
CA ASP A 80 -17.22 60.19 33.40
C ASP A 80 -15.94 61.01 33.67
N LYS A 81 -16.10 62.31 33.90
CA LYS A 81 -14.98 63.20 34.24
C LYS A 81 -14.29 62.80 35.54
N TYR A 82 -15.06 62.45 36.58
CA TYR A 82 -14.49 61.97 37.85
C TYR A 82 -13.80 60.62 37.69
N ALA A 83 -14.32 59.72 36.86
CA ALA A 83 -13.69 58.44 36.56
C ALA A 83 -12.32 58.64 35.87
N LEU A 84 -12.26 59.51 34.86
CA LEU A 84 -11.00 59.88 34.20
C LEU A 84 -9.99 60.49 35.18
N GLY A 85 -10.44 61.43 36.04
CA GLY A 85 -9.59 62.03 37.06
C GLY A 85 -9.11 61.02 38.12
N PHE A 86 -9.94 60.05 38.48
CA PHE A 86 -9.56 58.96 39.39
C PHE A 86 -8.53 58.02 38.75
N TRP A 87 -8.68 57.67 37.47
CA TRP A 87 -7.69 56.87 36.75
C TRP A 87 -6.35 57.59 36.65
N ASP A 88 -6.35 58.88 36.33
CA ASP A 88 -5.15 59.73 36.29
C ASP A 88 -4.49 59.81 37.67
N PHE A 89 -5.27 60.01 38.74
CA PHE A 89 -4.78 60.01 40.12
C PHE A 89 -4.13 58.68 40.53
N MET A 90 -4.70 57.55 40.10
CA MET A 90 -4.11 56.22 40.33
C MET A 90 -2.90 55.92 39.42
N GLY A 91 -2.51 56.85 38.55
CA GLY A 91 -1.43 56.66 37.58
C GLY A 91 -1.76 55.66 36.48
N ILE A 92 -3.05 55.39 36.23
CA ILE A 92 -3.51 54.51 35.16
C ILE A 92 -3.55 55.32 33.86
N THR A 93 -2.54 55.12 33.03
CA THR A 93 -2.46 55.71 31.69
C THR A 93 -3.04 54.77 30.64
N LEU A 94 -3.68 55.34 29.62
CA LEU A 94 -4.01 54.61 28.39
C LEU A 94 -2.74 53.99 27.80
N ARG A 95 -2.80 52.68 27.51
CA ARG A 95 -1.70 52.01 26.82
C ARG A 95 -1.55 52.61 25.43
N ALA A 96 -0.32 52.95 25.04
CA ALA A 96 -0.04 53.34 23.67
C ALA A 96 -0.46 52.22 22.70
N ALA A 97 -0.85 52.60 21.49
CA ALA A 97 -1.06 51.65 20.42
C ALA A 97 0.21 50.80 20.24
N ARG A 98 0.06 49.48 20.25
CA ARG A 98 1.17 48.55 20.00
C ARG A 98 1.21 48.24 18.51
N ALA A 99 2.42 48.20 17.94
CA ALA A 99 2.60 47.75 16.57
C ALA A 99 2.01 46.35 16.39
N ALA A 100 1.22 46.17 15.34
CA ALA A 100 0.74 44.86 14.93
C ALA A 100 1.94 44.02 14.46
N GLY A 101 1.92 42.73 14.76
CA GLY A 101 2.91 41.78 14.30
C GLY A 101 2.21 40.53 13.81
N THR A 102 2.70 39.98 12.70
CA THR A 102 2.23 38.72 12.13
C THR A 102 3.42 37.99 11.51
N PRO A 103 3.50 36.66 11.59
CA PRO A 103 4.48 35.91 10.82
C PRO A 103 4.19 36.04 9.32
N VAL A 104 5.25 36.04 8.52
CA VAL A 104 5.20 36.00 7.05
C VAL A 104 6.19 34.94 6.61
N ALA A 105 5.77 34.04 5.74
CA ALA A 105 6.63 33.04 5.11
C ALA A 105 7.09 33.55 3.74
N PHE A 106 8.38 33.42 3.45
CA PHE A 106 8.95 33.72 2.14
C PHE A 106 9.32 32.41 1.45
N THR A 107 8.93 32.26 0.18
CA THR A 107 9.32 31.12 -0.66
C THR A 107 10.10 31.63 -1.87
N SER A 108 11.09 30.87 -2.31
CA SER A 108 11.87 31.17 -3.52
C SER A 108 11.39 30.31 -4.68
N SER A 109 11.24 30.90 -5.86
CA SER A 109 10.94 30.17 -7.10
C SER A 109 12.20 29.79 -7.91
N GLY A 110 13.38 30.27 -7.50
CA GLY A 110 14.65 29.98 -8.16
C GLY A 110 15.60 29.17 -7.28
N ASP A 111 16.73 28.75 -7.86
CA ASP A 111 17.67 27.81 -7.24
C ASP A 111 18.75 28.51 -6.39
N ALA A 112 18.68 29.84 -6.29
CA ALA A 112 19.58 30.65 -5.52
C ALA A 112 19.01 30.97 -4.14
N VAL A 113 19.92 31.19 -3.19
CA VAL A 113 19.58 31.75 -1.89
C VAL A 113 19.24 33.23 -2.04
N VAL A 114 18.10 33.64 -1.48
CA VAL A 114 17.63 35.03 -1.55
C VAL A 114 17.66 35.65 -0.15
N PRO A 115 18.52 36.64 0.12
CA PRO A 115 18.48 37.38 1.37
C PRO A 115 17.30 38.36 1.38
N VAL A 116 16.53 38.34 2.46
CA VAL A 116 15.49 39.33 2.75
C VAL A 116 15.96 40.09 3.98
N LEU A 117 16.36 41.34 3.79
CA LEU A 117 16.89 42.16 4.87
C LEU A 117 15.78 42.63 5.81
N ARG A 118 16.17 43.02 7.02
CA ARG A 118 15.30 43.75 7.96
C ARG A 118 14.74 45.00 7.28
N ARG A 119 13.52 45.38 7.65
CA ARG A 119 12.74 46.48 7.08
C ARG A 119 12.30 46.27 5.63
N THR A 120 12.33 45.03 5.13
CA THR A 120 11.65 44.68 3.88
C THR A 120 10.16 44.90 4.08
N GLN A 121 9.54 45.69 3.21
CA GLN A 121 8.13 46.04 3.32
C GLN A 121 7.24 44.96 2.70
N VAL A 122 6.15 44.61 3.40
CA VAL A 122 5.15 43.62 2.98
C VAL A 122 3.77 44.24 3.18
N ILE A 123 2.88 44.02 2.21
CA ILE A 123 1.52 44.57 2.21
C ILE A 123 0.54 43.41 2.05
N GLY A 124 -0.51 43.39 2.86
CA GLY A 124 -1.59 42.41 2.73
C GLY A 124 -2.51 42.75 1.57
N VAL A 125 -2.97 41.72 0.85
CA VAL A 125 -3.87 41.87 -0.30
C VAL A 125 -5.21 42.53 0.10
N ASP A 126 -5.74 42.15 1.26
CA ASP A 126 -7.05 42.62 1.74
C ASP A 126 -7.01 43.94 2.52
N ALA A 127 -5.80 44.48 2.78
CA ALA A 127 -5.60 45.73 3.53
C ALA A 127 -4.40 46.52 2.98
N PRO A 128 -4.47 47.03 1.74
CA PRO A 128 -3.34 47.66 1.06
C PRO A 128 -2.84 48.95 1.75
N GLY A 129 -3.62 49.52 2.67
CA GLY A 129 -3.26 50.71 3.45
C GLY A 129 -2.35 50.44 4.65
N VAL A 130 -2.09 49.18 5.01
CA VAL A 130 -1.23 48.81 6.15
C VAL A 130 0.03 48.14 5.64
N VAL A 131 1.17 48.83 5.81
CA VAL A 131 2.49 48.32 5.45
C VAL A 131 3.14 47.70 6.67
N PHE A 132 3.47 46.42 6.59
CA PHE A 132 4.32 45.72 7.55
C PHE A 132 5.78 45.80 7.10
N GLU A 133 6.71 45.65 8.04
CA GLU A 133 8.13 45.54 7.74
C GLU A 133 8.75 44.33 8.47
N THR A 134 9.72 43.67 7.85
CA THR A 134 10.46 42.57 8.49
C THR A 134 11.28 43.11 9.67
N THR A 135 11.29 42.38 10.78
CA THR A 135 11.99 42.82 12.01
C THR A 135 13.45 42.35 12.07
N ALA A 136 13.83 41.39 11.22
CA ALA A 136 15.17 40.80 11.17
C ALA A 136 15.56 40.44 9.73
N ASP A 137 16.86 40.26 9.51
CA ASP A 137 17.39 39.68 8.28
C ASP A 137 17.05 38.19 8.25
N LEU A 138 16.61 37.69 7.10
CA LEU A 138 16.31 36.28 6.87
C LEU A 138 16.88 35.83 5.53
N ILE A 139 17.19 34.54 5.43
CA ILE A 139 17.74 33.93 4.24
C ILE A 139 16.71 32.94 3.72
N VAL A 140 16.18 33.17 2.51
CA VAL A 140 15.25 32.27 1.85
C VAL A 140 16.06 31.24 1.07
N LEU A 141 15.88 29.97 1.43
CA LEU A 141 16.55 28.85 0.78
C LEU A 141 15.72 28.37 -0.44
N PRO A 142 16.36 27.83 -1.50
CA PRO A 142 15.68 27.22 -2.65
C PRO A 142 15.13 25.83 -2.29
N LEU A 143 14.23 25.79 -1.30
CA LEU A 143 13.70 24.59 -0.68
C LEU A 143 12.17 24.62 -0.75
N ALA A 144 11.56 23.53 -1.19
CA ALA A 144 10.12 23.36 -1.21
C ALA A 144 9.70 22.19 -0.31
N VAL A 145 8.56 22.34 0.36
CA VAL A 145 7.89 21.21 1.00
C VAL A 145 7.04 20.54 -0.06
N THR A 146 7.38 19.31 -0.45
CA THR A 146 6.73 18.58 -1.55
C THR A 146 5.80 17.48 -1.06
N ALA A 147 6.01 17.00 0.17
CA ALA A 147 5.15 16.00 0.77
C ALA A 147 4.91 16.25 2.25
N ALA A 148 3.75 15.84 2.76
CA ALA A 148 3.51 15.72 4.19
C ALA A 148 2.65 14.51 4.48
N TYR A 149 3.05 13.73 5.48
CA TYR A 149 2.32 12.56 5.92
C TYR A 149 2.11 12.61 7.43
N ALA A 150 0.85 12.50 7.86
CA ALA A 150 0.52 12.23 9.25
C ALA A 150 0.31 10.73 9.43
N VAL A 151 1.09 10.11 10.30
CA VAL A 151 1.08 8.67 10.57
C VAL A 151 0.54 8.43 11.97
N ASP A 152 -0.42 7.52 12.08
CA ASP A 152 -0.91 6.97 13.34
C ASP A 152 -0.59 5.47 13.41
N PRO A 153 0.50 5.10 14.12
CA PRO A 153 0.90 3.70 14.29
C PRO A 153 -0.10 2.84 15.06
N THR A 154 -0.94 3.45 15.90
CA THR A 154 -1.92 2.72 16.72
C THR A 154 -3.18 2.38 15.93
N ALA A 155 -3.55 3.26 15.00
CA ALA A 155 -4.61 3.03 14.03
C ALA A 155 -4.15 2.21 12.81
N ASP A 156 -2.84 1.98 12.67
CA ASP A 156 -2.21 1.36 11.51
C ASP A 156 -2.56 2.09 10.20
N ALA A 157 -2.43 3.41 10.23
CA ALA A 157 -2.95 4.26 9.17
C ALA A 157 -2.15 5.55 8.98
N LEU A 158 -2.31 6.14 7.80
CA LEU A 158 -1.68 7.38 7.40
C LEU A 158 -2.66 8.32 6.68
N VAL A 159 -2.34 9.60 6.68
CA VAL A 159 -3.03 10.66 5.92
C VAL A 159 -1.98 11.35 5.05
N ASP A 160 -2.25 11.45 3.74
CA ASP A 160 -1.48 12.31 2.85
C ASP A 160 -1.99 13.75 2.96
N CYS A 161 -1.15 14.63 3.52
CA CYS A 161 -1.45 16.03 3.74
C CYS A 161 -0.76 16.94 2.72
N SER A 162 -0.11 16.40 1.69
CA SER A 162 0.76 17.14 0.77
C SER A 162 0.05 18.29 0.08
N ASP A 163 -1.18 18.07 -0.39
CA ASP A 163 -2.01 19.09 -1.06
C ASP A 163 -2.58 20.16 -0.11
N ARG A 164 -2.44 19.97 1.21
CA ARG A 164 -2.95 20.88 2.25
C ARG A 164 -1.85 21.82 2.76
N ILE A 165 -0.60 21.61 2.34
CA ILE A 165 0.54 22.46 2.67
C ILE A 165 0.49 23.72 1.78
N GLY A 166 0.83 24.89 2.34
CA GLY A 166 0.92 26.15 1.60
C GLY A 166 -0.04 27.26 2.07
N GLY A 167 -0.84 27.01 3.09
CA GLY A 167 -1.58 28.05 3.83
C GLY A 167 -2.83 28.62 3.14
N GLY A 168 -3.17 28.16 1.93
CA GLY A 168 -4.39 28.57 1.22
C GLY A 168 -5.63 27.69 1.51
N GLY A 169 -5.46 26.55 2.19
CA GLY A 169 -6.51 25.59 2.48
C GLY A 169 -7.14 25.76 3.87
N PRO A 170 -8.27 25.07 4.14
CA PRO A 170 -8.85 25.01 5.48
C PRO A 170 -7.89 24.34 6.48
N PRO A 171 -7.96 24.69 7.78
CA PRO A 171 -7.16 24.04 8.81
C PRO A 171 -7.47 22.54 8.88
N PHE A 172 -6.46 21.76 9.28
CA PHE A 172 -6.59 20.32 9.39
C PHE A 172 -5.92 19.77 10.65
N PRO A 173 -6.40 18.64 11.20
CA PRO A 173 -5.75 17.99 12.32
C PRO A 173 -4.40 17.43 11.89
N LEU A 174 -3.34 17.76 12.63
CA LEU A 174 -2.01 17.17 12.41
C LEU A 174 -1.98 15.71 12.90
N PHE A 175 -2.72 15.43 13.97
CA PHE A 175 -2.88 14.11 14.58
C PHE A 175 -4.35 13.92 14.98
N GLY A 176 -4.80 12.66 15.00
CA GLY A 176 -6.18 12.29 15.30
C GLY A 176 -6.95 11.83 14.06
N GLU A 177 -8.26 11.73 14.18
CA GLU A 177 -9.12 11.24 13.11
C GLU A 177 -9.22 12.27 11.98
N ASP A 178 -8.87 11.84 10.76
CA ASP A 178 -9.08 12.60 9.53
C ASP A 178 -9.88 11.74 8.54
N PRO A 179 -10.90 12.27 7.85
CA PRO A 179 -11.66 11.52 6.85
C PRO A 179 -10.82 10.94 5.69
N ALA A 180 -9.65 11.53 5.42
CA ALA A 180 -8.72 11.05 4.39
C ALA A 180 -7.75 9.97 4.90
N GLN A 181 -7.88 9.53 6.15
CA GLN A 181 -7.06 8.48 6.74
C GLN A 181 -7.28 7.15 6.02
N ARG A 182 -6.17 6.51 5.64
CA ARG A 182 -6.15 5.20 4.97
C ARG A 182 -5.21 4.24 5.72
N PRO A 183 -5.53 2.93 5.77
CA PRO A 183 -4.64 1.97 6.40
C PRO A 183 -3.30 1.89 5.65
N PHE A 184 -2.24 1.49 6.37
CA PHE A 184 -1.00 1.13 5.71
C PHE A 184 -1.21 -0.05 4.77
N ASP A 185 -0.50 -0.03 3.65
CA ASP A 185 -0.50 -1.16 2.74
C ASP A 185 0.40 -2.26 3.32
N HIS A 186 -0.20 -3.41 3.60
CA HIS A 186 0.47 -4.58 4.13
C HIS A 186 0.23 -5.74 3.17
N ALA A 187 1.30 -6.29 2.60
CA ALA A 187 1.18 -7.37 1.64
C ALA A 187 2.40 -8.28 1.60
N ILE A 188 2.16 -9.57 1.44
CA ILE A 188 3.17 -10.51 0.93
C ILE A 188 3.01 -10.55 -0.59
N CYS A 189 4.10 -10.32 -1.31
CA CYS A 189 4.13 -10.39 -2.76
C CYS A 189 5.00 -11.58 -3.18
N ILE A 190 4.41 -12.56 -3.86
CA ILE A 190 5.09 -13.74 -4.38
C ILE A 190 5.13 -13.65 -5.91
N SER A 191 6.26 -14.00 -6.51
CA SER A 191 6.36 -14.19 -7.96
C SER A 191 7.27 -15.36 -8.29
N ASP A 192 6.89 -16.11 -9.32
CA ASP A 192 7.67 -17.19 -9.89
C ASP A 192 7.43 -17.26 -11.41
N PRO A 193 8.43 -17.58 -12.23
CA PRO A 193 8.23 -17.80 -13.66
C PRO A 193 7.14 -18.84 -13.99
N CYS A 194 6.88 -19.81 -13.10
CA CYS A 194 5.84 -20.81 -13.32
C CYS A 194 4.41 -20.24 -13.31
N PHE A 195 4.21 -18.99 -12.88
CA PHE A 195 2.93 -18.29 -12.93
C PHE A 195 2.48 -17.94 -14.37
N ASP A 196 3.29 -18.23 -15.39
CA ASP A 196 2.86 -18.24 -16.78
C ASP A 196 1.98 -19.47 -17.10
N CYS A 197 0.80 -19.50 -16.50
CA CYS A 197 -0.11 -20.65 -16.53
C CYS A 197 -1.53 -20.30 -17.00
N GLU A 198 -1.74 -19.10 -17.54
CA GLU A 198 -3.05 -18.69 -18.03
C GLU A 198 -3.57 -19.63 -19.13
N GLY A 199 -4.84 -20.03 -19.02
CA GLY A 199 -5.48 -20.95 -19.96
C GLY A 199 -5.08 -22.42 -19.82
N LEU A 200 -4.13 -22.75 -18.93
CA LEU A 200 -3.76 -24.14 -18.65
C LEU A 200 -4.77 -24.80 -17.69
N GLN A 201 -4.88 -26.12 -17.76
CA GLN A 201 -5.68 -26.91 -16.83
C GLN A 201 -4.80 -27.49 -15.72
N GLY A 202 -5.22 -27.34 -14.47
CA GLY A 202 -4.48 -27.88 -13.33
C GLY A 202 -4.77 -27.09 -12.05
N GLU A 203 -3.84 -27.18 -11.10
CA GLU A 203 -3.93 -26.55 -9.79
C GLU A 203 -2.64 -25.79 -9.47
N LEU A 204 -2.81 -24.60 -8.90
CA LEU A 204 -1.74 -23.78 -8.35
C LEU A 204 -2.02 -23.60 -6.85
N SER A 205 -1.04 -23.88 -6.01
CA SER A 205 -1.15 -23.60 -4.59
C SER A 205 0.14 -23.08 -3.96
N LEU A 206 -0.03 -22.21 -2.97
CA LEU A 206 1.03 -21.72 -2.10
C LEU A 206 0.74 -22.21 -0.69
N THR A 207 1.72 -22.87 -0.08
CA THR A 207 1.66 -23.31 1.31
C THR A 207 2.71 -22.57 2.12
N PHE A 208 2.28 -21.95 3.20
CA PHE A 208 3.14 -21.26 4.16
C PHE A 208 3.09 -22.04 5.47
N GLU A 209 4.24 -22.29 6.08
CA GLU A 209 4.33 -22.84 7.43
C GLU A 209 4.91 -21.81 8.38
N GLY A 210 4.39 -21.75 9.59
CA GLY A 210 4.59 -20.59 10.45
C GLY A 210 3.94 -20.68 11.82
N ALA A 211 3.67 -19.52 12.39
CA ALA A 211 2.90 -19.32 13.61
C ALA A 211 1.95 -18.13 13.44
N ASN A 212 0.83 -18.14 14.19
CA ASN A 212 -0.22 -17.12 14.13
C ASN A 212 -0.78 -16.87 12.73
N LEU A 213 -0.86 -17.91 11.88
CA LEU A 213 -1.29 -17.80 10.48
C LEU A 213 -2.82 -17.67 10.33
N TYR A 214 -3.45 -16.75 11.05
CA TYR A 214 -4.90 -16.56 10.97
C TYR A 214 -5.34 -16.00 9.61
N ALA A 215 -6.42 -16.56 9.05
CA ALA A 215 -6.95 -16.17 7.72
C ALA A 215 -7.20 -14.66 7.57
N SER A 216 -7.52 -13.96 8.66
CA SER A 216 -7.75 -12.50 8.64
C SER A 216 -6.54 -11.71 8.15
N TYR A 217 -5.31 -12.19 8.35
CA TYR A 217 -4.09 -11.51 7.87
C TYR A 217 -3.77 -11.79 6.39
N PHE A 218 -4.50 -12.70 5.74
CA PHE A 218 -4.23 -13.13 4.36
C PHE A 218 -5.50 -13.16 3.49
N ALA A 219 -6.56 -12.50 3.95
CA ALA A 219 -7.91 -12.66 3.40
C ALA A 219 -8.07 -12.07 1.99
N VAL A 220 -7.22 -11.13 1.59
CA VAL A 220 -7.31 -10.46 0.30
C VAL A 220 -6.18 -10.97 -0.58
N CYS A 221 -6.54 -11.68 -1.66
CA CYS A 221 -5.60 -12.04 -2.72
C CYS A 221 -5.81 -11.14 -3.93
N SER A 222 -4.75 -10.59 -4.51
CA SER A 222 -4.83 -9.77 -5.73
C SER A 222 -3.66 -10.03 -6.67
N ASN A 223 -3.80 -9.63 -7.93
CA ASN A 223 -2.71 -9.63 -8.90
C ASN A 223 -1.97 -8.28 -8.91
N ALA A 224 -0.96 -8.15 -9.78
CA ALA A 224 -0.13 -6.94 -9.88
C ALA A 224 -0.91 -5.66 -10.26
N ASP A 225 -2.05 -5.80 -10.96
CA ASP A 225 -2.92 -4.68 -11.35
C ASP A 225 -3.91 -4.29 -10.24
N GLY A 226 -3.87 -4.97 -9.09
CA GLY A 226 -4.79 -4.77 -7.97
C GLY A 226 -6.15 -5.43 -8.15
N GLN A 227 -6.34 -6.24 -9.19
CA GLN A 227 -7.56 -7.03 -9.36
C GLN A 227 -7.61 -8.14 -8.31
N THR A 228 -8.70 -8.18 -7.54
CA THR A 228 -8.95 -9.23 -6.54
C THR A 228 -9.09 -10.59 -7.23
N LEU A 229 -8.39 -11.58 -6.68
CA LEU A 229 -8.47 -12.99 -7.04
C LEU A 229 -9.25 -13.73 -5.95
N ASN A 230 -9.92 -14.83 -6.33
CA ASN A 230 -10.75 -15.62 -5.42
C ASN A 230 -10.17 -17.04 -5.20
N PRO A 231 -8.98 -17.18 -4.58
CA PRO A 231 -8.49 -18.50 -4.18
C PRO A 231 -9.31 -19.05 -3.01
N GLU A 232 -9.21 -20.36 -2.81
CA GLU A 232 -9.56 -20.99 -1.55
C GLU A 232 -8.41 -20.78 -0.57
N ILE A 233 -8.70 -20.20 0.59
CA ILE A 233 -7.73 -19.92 1.64
C ILE A 233 -8.08 -20.75 2.86
N VAL A 234 -7.23 -21.73 3.17
CA VAL A 234 -7.36 -22.60 4.34
C VAL A 234 -6.24 -22.29 5.31
N ALA A 235 -6.59 -21.83 6.51
CA ALA A 235 -5.63 -21.35 7.49
C ALA A 235 -5.82 -22.03 8.85
N THR A 236 -4.72 -22.49 9.44
CA THR A 236 -4.61 -22.96 10.83
C THR A 236 -3.67 -22.03 11.60
N CYS A 237 -3.30 -22.36 12.84
CA CYS A 237 -2.32 -21.56 13.59
C CYS A 237 -0.91 -21.64 12.99
N ASP A 238 -0.59 -22.74 12.30
CA ASP A 238 0.75 -23.11 11.87
C ASP A 238 0.91 -23.30 10.36
N THR A 239 -0.20 -23.41 9.62
CA THR A 239 -0.20 -23.61 8.17
C THR A 239 -1.21 -22.69 7.50
N LEU A 240 -0.84 -22.11 6.37
CA LEU A 240 -1.73 -21.38 5.47
C LEU A 240 -1.58 -21.95 4.07
N THR A 241 -2.68 -22.37 3.48
CA THR A 241 -2.71 -22.81 2.07
C THR A 241 -3.63 -21.89 1.29
N VAL A 242 -3.10 -21.37 0.18
CA VAL A 242 -3.83 -20.58 -0.81
C VAL A 242 -3.84 -21.40 -2.09
N SER A 243 -5.01 -21.90 -2.49
CA SER A 243 -5.17 -22.76 -3.66
C SER A 243 -6.15 -22.18 -4.67
N PHE A 244 -5.90 -22.45 -5.95
CA PHE A 244 -6.75 -22.02 -7.04
C PHE A 244 -7.35 -23.23 -7.74
N ALA A 245 -8.68 -23.33 -7.74
CA ALA A 245 -9.42 -24.39 -8.43
C ALA A 245 -9.27 -24.34 -9.98
N GLY A 246 -8.77 -23.22 -10.51
CA GLY A 246 -8.36 -23.06 -11.90
C GLY A 246 -7.27 -22.00 -12.00
N MET A 247 -6.45 -22.05 -13.06
CA MET A 247 -5.27 -21.19 -13.18
C MET A 247 -5.63 -19.70 -13.15
N PRO A 248 -5.02 -18.90 -12.27
CA PRO A 248 -5.30 -17.47 -12.20
C PRO A 248 -4.66 -16.72 -13.38
N THR A 249 -5.31 -15.65 -13.83
CA THR A 249 -4.71 -14.69 -14.76
C THR A 249 -3.82 -13.72 -13.98
N LEU A 250 -2.52 -13.79 -14.21
CA LEU A 250 -1.51 -12.98 -13.55
C LEU A 250 -0.77 -12.13 -14.59
N PRO A 251 -1.17 -10.87 -14.80
CA PRO A 251 -0.46 -9.96 -15.69
C PRO A 251 0.90 -9.58 -15.12
N VAL A 252 1.81 -9.18 -16.00
CA VAL A 252 3.12 -8.63 -15.60
C VAL A 252 2.91 -7.21 -15.09
N GLY A 253 3.27 -6.96 -13.84
CA GLY A 253 3.24 -5.63 -13.22
C GLY A 253 4.47 -5.36 -12.36
N MET A 254 4.53 -4.16 -11.80
CA MET A 254 5.68 -3.69 -11.03
C MET A 254 5.42 -3.80 -9.53
N VAL A 255 6.26 -4.55 -8.82
CA VAL A 255 6.36 -4.48 -7.36
C VAL A 255 7.81 -4.23 -7.00
N ASN A 256 8.08 -3.18 -6.23
CA ASN A 256 9.42 -2.74 -5.87
C ASN A 256 10.38 -2.56 -7.08
N GLY A 257 9.85 -2.05 -8.20
CA GLY A 257 10.62 -1.85 -9.44
C GLY A 257 10.92 -3.12 -10.24
N VAL A 258 10.41 -4.29 -9.84
CA VAL A 258 10.64 -5.57 -10.53
C VAL A 258 9.41 -5.93 -11.40
N PRO A 259 9.56 -6.02 -12.74
CA PRO A 259 8.48 -6.44 -13.64
C PRO A 259 8.32 -7.96 -13.58
N ALA A 260 7.24 -8.43 -12.96
CA ALA A 260 6.94 -9.86 -12.88
C ALA A 260 5.43 -10.11 -12.74
N ARG A 261 5.04 -11.39 -12.76
CA ARG A 261 3.66 -11.81 -12.47
C ARG A 261 3.52 -11.94 -10.96
N TRP A 262 2.84 -11.01 -10.32
CA TRP A 262 2.77 -10.94 -8.85
C TRP A 262 1.44 -11.46 -8.33
N LEU A 263 1.52 -12.27 -7.29
CA LEU A 263 0.42 -12.61 -6.41
C LEU A 263 0.63 -11.90 -5.08
N ARG A 264 -0.37 -11.12 -4.66
CA ARG A 264 -0.39 -10.34 -3.43
C ARG A 264 -1.35 -10.95 -2.43
N LEU A 265 -0.89 -11.16 -1.20
CA LEU A 265 -1.73 -11.55 -0.05
C LEU A 265 -1.69 -10.44 1.00
N SER A 266 -2.86 -9.91 1.33
CA SER A 266 -3.03 -8.78 2.25
C SER A 266 -4.06 -9.08 3.34
N PRO A 267 -3.97 -8.39 4.50
CA PRO A 267 -4.98 -8.49 5.55
C PRO A 267 -6.38 -8.06 5.10
N ALA A 268 -7.39 -8.60 5.79
CA ALA A 268 -8.77 -8.15 5.64
C ALA A 268 -8.93 -6.68 6.04
N ALA A 269 -9.92 -6.00 5.46
CA ALA A 269 -10.27 -4.65 5.87
C ALA A 269 -10.53 -4.58 7.39
N GLY A 270 -9.87 -3.63 8.06
CA GLY A 270 -9.99 -3.39 9.50
C GLY A 270 -9.05 -4.22 10.38
N VAL A 271 -8.27 -5.16 9.82
CA VAL A 271 -7.16 -5.80 10.53
C VAL A 271 -6.01 -4.81 10.64
N ARG A 272 -5.52 -4.58 11.85
CA ARG A 272 -4.46 -3.61 12.15
C ARG A 272 -3.15 -4.31 12.44
N ILE A 273 -2.05 -3.81 11.88
CA ILE A 273 -0.68 -4.21 12.16
C ILE A 273 -0.06 -3.18 13.11
N ALA A 274 -0.40 -3.30 14.41
CA ALA A 274 -0.01 -2.31 15.41
C ALA A 274 1.13 -2.81 16.32
N PRO A 275 1.97 -1.91 16.89
CA PRO A 275 3.10 -2.30 17.76
C PRO A 275 2.70 -3.17 18.96
N PHE A 276 1.53 -2.95 19.55
CA PHE A 276 1.03 -3.73 20.69
C PHE A 276 0.60 -5.15 20.34
N LEU A 277 0.51 -5.50 19.04
CA LEU A 277 0.18 -6.84 18.55
C LEU A 277 1.43 -7.65 18.14
N LYS A 278 2.64 -7.10 18.28
CA LYS A 278 3.88 -7.66 17.72
C LYS A 278 4.06 -9.17 17.93
N ASP A 279 3.73 -9.70 19.10
CA ASP A 279 3.89 -11.12 19.44
C ASP A 279 2.76 -12.01 18.91
N ALA A 280 1.64 -11.40 18.52
CA ALA A 280 0.47 -12.06 17.92
C ALA A 280 0.43 -11.92 16.39
N LEU A 281 1.36 -11.17 15.79
CA LEU A 281 1.48 -11.06 14.34
C LEU A 281 1.94 -12.38 13.72
N PRO A 282 1.57 -12.65 12.46
CA PRO A 282 2.03 -13.84 11.74
C PRO A 282 3.55 -13.94 11.69
N ALA A 283 4.07 -15.16 11.80
CA ALA A 283 5.46 -15.49 11.50
C ALA A 283 5.49 -16.61 10.46
N ILE A 284 6.28 -16.46 9.41
CA ILE A 284 6.44 -17.42 8.32
C ILE A 284 7.86 -17.97 8.36
N TYR A 285 7.98 -19.29 8.38
CA TYR A 285 9.26 -20.00 8.40
C TYR A 285 9.60 -20.61 7.04
N SER A 286 8.58 -21.06 6.30
CA SER A 286 8.75 -21.67 4.99
C SER A 286 7.61 -21.27 4.05
N VAL A 287 7.91 -21.27 2.75
CA VAL A 287 6.93 -21.09 1.68
C VAL A 287 7.21 -22.15 0.62
N ALA A 288 6.18 -22.85 0.19
CA ALA A 288 6.23 -23.82 -0.88
C ALA A 288 5.20 -23.45 -1.95
N LEU A 289 5.63 -23.52 -3.20
CA LEU A 289 4.80 -23.36 -4.39
C LEU A 289 4.63 -24.72 -5.03
N ALA A 290 3.39 -25.17 -5.14
CA ALA A 290 3.02 -26.37 -5.85
C ALA A 290 2.26 -26.01 -7.13
N LEU A 291 2.69 -26.58 -8.25
CA LEU A 291 2.02 -26.47 -9.54
C LEU A 291 1.78 -27.86 -10.08
N THR A 292 0.52 -28.16 -10.38
CA THR A 292 0.11 -29.37 -11.10
C THR A 292 -0.55 -28.95 -12.40
N LEU A 293 -0.07 -29.49 -13.52
CA LEU A 293 -0.64 -29.32 -14.85
C LEU A 293 -1.23 -30.64 -15.34
N SER A 294 -2.42 -30.57 -15.91
CA SER A 294 -3.12 -31.69 -16.51
C SER A 294 -3.48 -31.37 -17.96
N ALA A 295 -3.52 -32.39 -18.81
CA ALA A 295 -3.96 -32.26 -20.20
C ALA A 295 -3.19 -31.20 -21.03
N VAL A 296 -1.88 -31.09 -20.80
CA VAL A 296 -0.99 -30.25 -21.63
C VAL A 296 -0.82 -30.94 -22.98
N ALA A 297 -1.10 -30.19 -24.05
CA ALA A 297 -0.88 -30.66 -25.41
C ALA A 297 0.61 -30.61 -25.77
N VAL A 298 1.03 -31.51 -26.65
CA VAL A 298 2.33 -31.42 -27.32
C VAL A 298 2.25 -30.27 -28.31
N ASP A 299 3.28 -29.42 -28.37
CA ASP A 299 3.32 -28.29 -29.30
C ASP A 299 3.63 -28.77 -30.72
N ALA A 300 4.58 -29.70 -30.85
CA ALA A 300 4.98 -30.33 -32.11
C ALA A 300 5.57 -31.72 -31.86
N ALA A 301 5.37 -32.62 -32.82
CA ALA A 301 5.95 -33.95 -32.81
C ALA A 301 6.49 -34.31 -34.19
N PHE A 302 7.69 -34.90 -34.23
CA PHE A 302 8.34 -35.29 -35.49
C PHE A 302 8.88 -36.72 -35.40
N TYR A 303 8.75 -37.45 -36.50
CA TYR A 303 9.55 -38.62 -36.80
C TYR A 303 10.68 -38.16 -37.73
N ASN A 304 11.92 -38.12 -37.25
CA ASN A 304 13.05 -37.54 -37.99
C ASN A 304 12.71 -36.12 -38.50
N SER A 305 12.47 -35.97 -39.81
CA SER A 305 12.08 -34.71 -40.45
C SER A 305 10.60 -34.63 -40.83
N GLN A 306 9.81 -35.68 -40.59
CA GLN A 306 8.39 -35.75 -40.94
C GLN A 306 7.51 -35.44 -39.73
N GLU A 307 6.52 -34.56 -39.90
CA GLU A 307 5.56 -34.23 -38.85
C GLU A 307 4.66 -35.42 -38.50
N VAL A 308 4.45 -35.62 -37.19
CA VAL A 308 3.54 -36.63 -36.65
C VAL A 308 2.34 -35.92 -36.03
N ASP A 309 1.20 -35.94 -36.73
CA ASP A 309 -0.05 -35.35 -36.25
C ASP A 309 -0.69 -36.23 -35.16
N LEU A 310 -0.28 -36.01 -33.91
CA LEU A 310 -0.79 -36.75 -32.76
C LEU A 310 -2.29 -36.53 -32.47
N LYS A 311 -2.94 -35.54 -33.10
CA LYS A 311 -4.39 -35.33 -32.95
C LYS A 311 -5.21 -36.37 -33.72
N LYS A 312 -4.65 -36.93 -34.79
CA LYS A 312 -5.26 -38.02 -35.59
C LYS A 312 -4.69 -39.39 -35.25
N GLY A 313 -3.73 -39.41 -34.34
CA GLY A 313 -2.83 -40.53 -34.12
C GLY A 313 -1.76 -40.63 -35.21
N GLY A 314 -0.63 -41.24 -34.86
CA GLY A 314 0.52 -41.30 -35.76
C GLY A 314 1.56 -42.33 -35.34
N GLN A 315 2.46 -42.63 -36.27
CA GLN A 315 3.56 -43.56 -36.06
C GLN A 315 4.82 -42.78 -35.62
N PRO A 316 5.30 -42.95 -34.37
CA PRO A 316 6.48 -42.26 -33.85
C PRO A 316 7.75 -42.44 -34.68
N PHE A 317 7.87 -43.59 -35.36
CA PHE A 317 9.05 -43.98 -36.14
C PHE A 317 8.71 -44.27 -37.61
N GLY A 318 7.56 -43.76 -38.10
CA GLY A 318 7.08 -44.05 -39.45
C GLY A 318 6.64 -45.51 -39.67
N ALA A 319 6.37 -45.84 -40.93
CA ALA A 319 5.85 -47.16 -41.32
C ALA A 319 6.90 -48.26 -41.32
N GLU A 320 8.18 -47.89 -41.51
CA GLU A 320 9.32 -48.79 -41.57
C GLU A 320 10.41 -48.34 -40.58
N PRO A 321 10.24 -48.58 -39.26
CA PRO A 321 11.18 -48.11 -38.26
C PRO A 321 12.56 -48.76 -38.40
N ALA A 322 13.60 -47.94 -38.43
CA ALA A 322 15.00 -48.34 -38.53
C ALA A 322 15.81 -47.95 -37.28
N LEU A 323 16.96 -48.59 -37.10
CA LEU A 323 17.89 -48.25 -36.02
C LEU A 323 18.30 -46.76 -36.15
N GLN A 324 18.40 -46.06 -35.01
CA GLN A 324 18.66 -44.62 -34.90
C GLN A 324 17.51 -43.68 -35.29
N ASP A 325 16.37 -44.19 -35.76
CA ASP A 325 15.19 -43.36 -35.95
C ASP A 325 14.75 -42.72 -34.64
N ALA A 326 14.37 -41.46 -34.72
CA ALA A 326 14.05 -40.65 -33.56
C ALA A 326 12.66 -40.02 -33.66
N PHE A 327 11.92 -40.16 -32.56
CA PHE A 327 10.64 -39.50 -32.32
C PHE A 327 10.86 -38.30 -31.40
N TYR A 328 10.65 -37.10 -31.92
CA TYR A 328 10.83 -35.84 -31.22
C TYR A 328 9.50 -35.33 -30.68
N LEU A 329 9.52 -34.81 -29.46
CA LEU A 329 8.39 -34.16 -28.81
C LEU A 329 8.82 -32.79 -28.30
N ALA A 330 8.00 -31.77 -28.58
CA ALA A 330 8.18 -30.41 -28.08
C ALA A 330 7.07 -29.99 -27.13
N SER A 331 7.45 -29.26 -26.08
CA SER A 331 6.50 -28.57 -25.23
C SER A 331 7.15 -27.40 -24.50
N GLN A 332 6.80 -26.18 -24.89
CA GLN A 332 7.20 -24.95 -24.23
C GLN A 332 6.58 -24.86 -22.83
N THR A 333 5.42 -25.47 -22.62
CA THR A 333 4.74 -25.44 -21.32
C THR A 333 5.50 -26.26 -20.28
N VAL A 334 5.73 -27.56 -20.50
CA VAL A 334 6.37 -28.39 -19.47
C VAL A 334 7.89 -28.48 -19.58
N PHE A 335 8.46 -28.50 -20.78
CA PHE A 335 9.91 -28.74 -20.95
C PHE A 335 10.75 -27.47 -20.72
N SER A 336 10.13 -26.29 -20.62
CA SER A 336 10.81 -25.06 -20.16
C SER A 336 10.95 -24.98 -18.63
N ARG A 337 10.34 -25.91 -17.89
CA ARG A 337 10.27 -25.91 -16.43
C ARG A 337 11.13 -27.03 -15.87
N ALA A 338 12.39 -26.72 -15.59
CA ALA A 338 13.29 -27.65 -14.94
C ALA A 338 12.76 -28.09 -13.56
N ASP A 339 13.19 -29.28 -13.15
CA ASP A 339 12.79 -29.98 -11.92
C ASP A 339 11.29 -30.37 -11.86
N MET A 340 10.51 -30.08 -12.91
CA MET A 340 9.15 -30.58 -13.04
C MET A 340 9.16 -32.08 -13.26
N ILE A 341 8.39 -32.83 -12.48
CA ILE A 341 8.14 -34.23 -12.79
C ILE A 341 7.10 -34.27 -13.91
N VAL A 342 7.47 -34.80 -15.06
CA VAL A 342 6.65 -34.87 -16.26
C VAL A 342 6.21 -36.31 -16.51
N ASP A 343 4.92 -36.46 -16.79
CA ASP A 343 4.28 -37.72 -17.16
C ASP A 343 3.78 -37.62 -18.61
N LEU A 344 4.40 -38.38 -19.51
CA LEU A 344 3.93 -38.57 -20.88
C LEU A 344 3.00 -39.78 -20.92
N VAL A 345 1.70 -39.53 -21.02
CA VAL A 345 0.67 -40.57 -20.98
C VAL A 345 0.34 -41.01 -22.41
N PHE A 346 0.87 -42.16 -22.80
CA PHE A 346 0.66 -42.73 -24.13
C PHE A 346 -0.55 -43.67 -24.17
N ARG A 347 -1.44 -43.42 -25.14
CA ARG A 347 -2.43 -44.38 -25.62
C ARG A 347 -1.95 -44.93 -26.95
N LEU A 348 -1.65 -46.22 -27.00
CA LEU A 348 -0.99 -46.90 -28.11
C LEU A 348 -1.84 -48.05 -28.63
N GLU A 349 -1.58 -48.48 -29.85
CA GLU A 349 -1.97 -49.81 -30.30
C GLU A 349 -1.00 -50.83 -29.71
N ARG A 350 -1.55 -51.85 -29.06
CA ARG A 350 -0.73 -52.92 -28.51
C ARG A 350 -0.14 -53.72 -29.67
N ILE A 351 1.18 -53.78 -29.70
CA ILE A 351 1.96 -54.54 -30.67
C ILE A 351 2.88 -55.52 -29.95
N ASP A 352 3.34 -56.54 -30.66
CA ASP A 352 4.35 -57.50 -30.20
C ASP A 352 5.44 -57.58 -31.27
N PRO A 353 6.48 -56.72 -31.20
CA PRO A 353 7.50 -56.67 -32.23
C PRO A 353 8.28 -57.99 -32.30
N PRO A 354 8.64 -58.47 -33.51
CA PRO A 354 9.28 -59.77 -33.70
C PRO A 354 10.72 -59.85 -33.15
N GLN A 355 11.30 -58.72 -32.75
CA GLN A 355 12.63 -58.60 -32.18
C GLN A 355 12.59 -57.68 -30.95
N HIS A 356 13.60 -57.80 -30.09
CA HIS A 356 13.78 -56.91 -28.94
C HIS A 356 13.84 -55.44 -29.38
N VAL A 357 13.36 -54.51 -28.55
CA VAL A 357 13.46 -53.06 -28.81
C VAL A 357 13.88 -52.36 -27.54
N ALA A 358 14.90 -51.51 -27.65
CA ALA A 358 15.25 -50.56 -26.60
C ALA A 358 15.28 -49.13 -27.15
N LEU A 359 14.60 -48.23 -26.45
CA LEU A 359 14.63 -46.80 -26.73
C LEU A 359 15.64 -46.09 -25.82
N ALA A 360 16.44 -45.21 -26.40
CA ALA A 360 17.20 -44.21 -25.64
C ALA A 360 16.41 -42.89 -25.65
N TRP A 361 16.03 -42.43 -24.48
CA TRP A 361 15.44 -41.11 -24.30
C TRP A 361 16.53 -40.07 -24.13
N GLU A 362 16.40 -38.93 -24.80
CA GLU A 362 17.39 -37.88 -24.84
C GLU A 362 16.71 -36.50 -24.81
N PHE A 363 17.44 -35.48 -24.34
CA PHE A 363 17.02 -34.08 -24.36
C PHE A 363 18.12 -33.22 -24.95
N TRP A 364 17.77 -32.02 -25.43
CA TRP A 364 18.76 -31.06 -25.92
C TRP A 364 19.32 -30.22 -24.77
N ASP A 365 20.64 -30.28 -24.57
CA ASP A 365 21.34 -29.57 -23.47
C ASP A 365 21.96 -28.23 -23.87
N GLY A 366 21.73 -27.79 -25.12
CA GLY A 366 22.31 -26.58 -25.68
C GLY A 366 23.48 -26.83 -26.64
N ALA A 367 24.18 -27.96 -26.49
CA ALA A 367 25.30 -28.36 -27.35
C ALA A 367 25.02 -29.63 -28.15
N GLY A 368 24.28 -30.57 -27.55
CA GLY A 368 24.00 -31.87 -28.12
C GLY A 368 22.81 -32.57 -27.47
N TRP A 369 22.58 -33.80 -27.92
CA TRP A 369 21.60 -34.70 -27.32
C TRP A 369 22.23 -35.46 -26.15
N SER A 370 21.70 -35.22 -24.96
CA SER A 370 22.13 -35.84 -23.72
C SER A 370 21.11 -36.84 -23.23
N ALA A 371 21.56 -37.90 -22.53
CA ALA A 371 20.68 -38.97 -22.06
C ALA A 371 19.67 -38.47 -21.02
N LEU A 372 18.40 -38.81 -21.22
CA LEU A 372 17.30 -38.54 -20.29
C LEU A 372 16.96 -39.81 -19.51
N ALA A 373 17.09 -39.76 -18.19
CA ALA A 373 16.67 -40.86 -17.34
C ALA A 373 15.14 -40.89 -17.22
N VAL A 374 14.52 -41.96 -17.73
CA VAL A 374 13.06 -42.14 -17.70
C VAL A 374 12.67 -43.43 -17.01
N THR A 375 11.47 -43.44 -16.41
CA THR A 375 10.75 -44.67 -16.07
C THR A 375 9.73 -44.95 -17.16
N ASP A 376 9.98 -45.94 -18.00
CA ASP A 376 9.12 -46.27 -19.14
C ASP A 376 8.13 -47.41 -18.83
N GLY A 377 6.86 -47.07 -18.64
CA GLY A 377 5.77 -48.03 -18.47
C GLY A 377 5.20 -48.59 -19.78
N THR A 378 5.52 -47.97 -20.92
CA THR A 378 5.02 -48.33 -22.26
C THR A 378 5.73 -49.54 -22.88
N ALA A 379 6.81 -50.01 -22.23
CA ALA A 379 7.68 -51.07 -22.71
C ALA A 379 8.20 -50.77 -24.13
N SER A 380 8.92 -49.64 -24.28
CA SER A 380 9.39 -49.14 -25.57
C SER A 380 8.23 -48.93 -26.54
N LEU A 381 7.21 -48.17 -26.14
CA LEU A 381 6.04 -47.79 -26.95
C LEU A 381 5.25 -48.97 -27.57
N THR A 382 5.33 -50.17 -26.99
CA THR A 382 4.60 -51.36 -27.48
C THR A 382 3.19 -51.50 -26.91
N ARG A 383 2.88 -50.78 -25.83
CA ARG A 383 1.57 -50.79 -25.16
C ARG A 383 1.30 -49.45 -24.47
N ASP A 384 0.03 -49.22 -24.15
CA ASP A 384 -0.38 -48.14 -23.24
C ASP A 384 0.49 -48.08 -21.99
N GLY A 385 0.84 -46.87 -21.57
CA GLY A 385 1.64 -46.64 -20.39
C GLY A 385 2.05 -45.19 -20.25
N THR A 386 2.79 -44.91 -19.19
CA THR A 386 3.33 -43.58 -18.91
C THR A 386 4.85 -43.65 -18.97
N VAL A 387 5.46 -42.64 -19.58
CA VAL A 387 6.90 -42.36 -19.46
C VAL A 387 7.06 -41.19 -18.49
N THR A 388 7.68 -41.44 -17.35
CA THR A 388 7.86 -40.45 -16.28
C THR A 388 9.33 -40.06 -16.17
N PHE A 389 9.61 -38.76 -16.04
CA PHE A 389 10.95 -38.25 -15.78
C PHE A 389 10.91 -36.92 -15.01
N THR A 390 12.03 -36.55 -14.41
CA THR A 390 12.24 -35.20 -13.88
C THR A 390 12.85 -34.36 -14.99
N CYS A 391 12.20 -33.27 -15.37
CA CYS A 391 12.62 -32.40 -16.45
C CYS A 391 13.99 -31.78 -16.11
N PRO A 392 15.04 -32.04 -16.90
CA PRO A 392 16.31 -31.36 -16.72
C PRO A 392 16.19 -29.90 -17.17
N GLN A 393 17.28 -29.14 -17.05
CA GLN A 393 17.42 -27.88 -17.78
C GLN A 393 17.55 -28.21 -19.28
N ILE A 394 16.48 -27.97 -20.03
CA ILE A 394 16.44 -28.18 -21.48
C ILE A 394 16.63 -26.81 -22.14
N GLU A 395 17.57 -26.71 -23.06
CA GLU A 395 17.78 -25.49 -23.83
C GLU A 395 16.89 -25.49 -25.08
N PRO A 396 16.39 -24.32 -25.53
CA PRO A 396 15.60 -24.26 -26.75
C PRO A 396 16.46 -24.49 -27.99
N THR A 397 15.94 -25.23 -28.97
CA THR A 397 16.59 -25.42 -30.28
C THR A 397 15.57 -25.54 -31.39
N ALA A 398 16.00 -25.28 -32.63
CA ALA A 398 15.14 -25.42 -33.81
C ALA A 398 15.27 -26.84 -34.39
N ILE A 399 14.15 -27.57 -34.43
CA ILE A 399 14.04 -28.84 -35.14
C ILE A 399 12.97 -28.66 -36.21
N ASN A 400 13.33 -28.92 -37.48
CA ASN A 400 12.44 -28.72 -38.62
C ASN A 400 11.76 -27.33 -38.60
N ASP A 401 12.58 -26.27 -38.48
CA ASP A 401 12.17 -24.85 -38.41
C ASP A 401 11.26 -24.47 -37.22
N THR A 402 11.09 -25.35 -36.24
CA THR A 402 10.29 -25.10 -35.04
C THR A 402 11.22 -24.91 -33.83
N LEU A 403 11.37 -23.66 -33.38
CA LEU A 403 12.11 -23.33 -32.15
C LEU A 403 11.26 -23.71 -30.92
N ASN A 404 11.72 -24.68 -30.15
CA ASN A 404 11.04 -25.13 -28.94
C ASN A 404 12.01 -25.86 -27.99
N TYR A 405 11.52 -26.38 -26.88
CA TYR A 405 12.20 -27.27 -25.96
C TYR A 405 11.90 -28.71 -26.37
N TRP A 406 12.93 -29.52 -26.57
CA TRP A 406 12.80 -30.82 -27.21
C TRP A 406 13.34 -31.97 -26.38
N ILE A 407 12.57 -33.05 -26.36
CA ILE A 407 13.05 -34.39 -26.00
C ILE A 407 12.87 -35.31 -27.22
N ARG A 408 13.62 -36.41 -27.26
CA ARG A 408 13.43 -37.44 -28.27
C ARG A 408 13.57 -38.85 -27.70
N ALA A 409 12.82 -39.79 -28.27
CA ALA A 409 13.05 -41.22 -28.12
C ALA A 409 13.71 -41.74 -29.38
N ARG A 410 14.87 -42.40 -29.26
CA ARG A 410 15.63 -42.95 -30.38
C ARG A 410 15.71 -44.46 -30.29
N ILE A 411 15.54 -45.16 -31.41
CA ILE A 411 15.74 -46.63 -31.46
C ILE A 411 17.23 -46.90 -31.27
N ALA A 412 17.58 -47.34 -30.06
CA ALA A 412 18.97 -47.51 -29.64
C ALA A 412 19.47 -48.94 -29.90
N ASP A 413 18.60 -49.92 -29.78
CA ASP A 413 18.89 -51.33 -30.05
C ASP A 413 17.65 -52.07 -30.57
N GLY A 414 17.87 -53.07 -31.43
CA GLY A 414 16.82 -53.84 -32.10
C GLY A 414 15.91 -53.00 -33.00
N GLY A 415 14.58 -53.18 -32.92
CA GLY A 415 13.62 -52.37 -33.69
C GLY A 415 12.24 -53.01 -33.88
N TYR A 416 11.32 -52.33 -34.56
CA TYR A 416 9.94 -52.79 -34.70
C TYR A 416 9.69 -53.64 -35.95
N GLY A 417 10.62 -54.53 -36.28
CA GLY A 417 10.63 -55.31 -37.52
C GLY A 417 11.82 -54.99 -38.42
N GLY A 418 11.82 -55.50 -39.65
CA GLY A 418 12.95 -55.31 -40.58
C GLY A 418 12.63 -55.59 -42.05
N ALA A 419 13.37 -54.92 -42.93
CA ALA A 419 13.28 -55.06 -44.40
C ALA A 419 13.77 -56.40 -44.93
N ALA A 420 14.62 -57.10 -44.16
CA ALA A 420 15.07 -58.44 -44.49
C ALA A 420 14.17 -59.44 -43.76
N GLY A 421 13.63 -60.41 -44.49
CA GLY A 421 12.92 -61.51 -43.85
C GLY A 421 13.85 -62.23 -42.88
N LEU A 422 13.40 -62.41 -41.64
CA LEU A 422 14.17 -63.08 -40.62
C LEU A 422 14.19 -64.57 -40.93
N VAL A 423 15.39 -65.13 -40.95
CA VAL A 423 15.54 -66.58 -40.94
C VAL A 423 15.56 -67.01 -39.47
N VAL A 424 14.40 -67.37 -38.95
CA VAL A 424 14.29 -67.89 -37.58
C VAL A 424 14.49 -69.40 -37.60
N THR A 425 15.26 -69.90 -36.64
CA THR A 425 15.36 -71.33 -36.41
C THR A 425 14.17 -71.78 -35.58
N ARG A 426 13.49 -72.86 -36.00
CA ARG A 426 12.37 -73.41 -35.21
C ARG A 426 12.87 -73.80 -33.83
N SER A 427 12.07 -73.53 -32.81
CA SER A 427 12.43 -73.86 -31.44
C SER A 427 12.51 -75.38 -31.23
N ALA A 428 13.34 -75.82 -30.28
CA ALA A 428 13.42 -77.23 -29.90
C ALA A 428 12.05 -77.76 -29.45
N GLU A 429 11.25 -76.91 -28.80
CA GLU A 429 9.87 -77.15 -28.40
C GLU A 429 8.99 -77.49 -29.61
N TYR A 430 8.99 -76.65 -30.64
CA TYR A 430 8.18 -76.89 -31.84
C TYR A 430 8.55 -78.22 -32.51
N VAL A 431 9.83 -78.53 -32.64
CA VAL A 431 10.27 -79.79 -33.27
C VAL A 431 9.86 -81.00 -32.46
N VAL A 432 10.07 -80.95 -31.13
CA VAL A 432 9.70 -82.03 -30.23
C VAL A 432 8.19 -82.22 -30.21
N ASP A 433 7.40 -81.16 -30.26
CA ASP A 433 5.94 -81.29 -30.25
C ASP A 433 5.34 -81.69 -31.60
N THR A 434 5.87 -81.15 -32.70
CA THR A 434 5.18 -81.18 -33.99
C THR A 434 5.79 -82.19 -34.96
N ILE A 435 7.10 -82.44 -34.89
CA ILE A 435 7.81 -83.28 -35.87
C ILE A 435 8.15 -84.64 -35.28
N ILE A 436 8.83 -84.66 -34.13
CA ILE A 436 9.32 -85.91 -33.52
C ILE A 436 8.48 -86.37 -32.33
N GLY A 437 7.40 -85.67 -31.98
CA GLY A 437 6.61 -85.92 -30.77
C GLY A 437 5.97 -87.30 -30.69
N ALA A 438 5.67 -87.92 -31.84
CA ALA A 438 5.19 -89.30 -31.90
C ALA A 438 6.29 -90.35 -31.62
N TYR A 439 7.56 -89.94 -31.65
CA TYR A 439 8.74 -90.81 -31.53
C TYR A 439 9.55 -90.54 -30.26
N VAL A 440 9.14 -89.57 -29.44
CA VAL A 440 9.84 -89.16 -28.21
C VAL A 440 8.95 -89.46 -27.00
N GLY A 441 9.39 -90.37 -26.13
CA GLY A 441 8.64 -90.74 -24.93
C GLY A 441 8.67 -89.70 -23.80
N ASN A 442 9.71 -88.86 -23.74
CA ASN A 442 9.83 -87.77 -22.78
C ASN A 442 10.25 -86.48 -23.52
N LYS A 443 9.26 -85.63 -23.76
CA LYS A 443 9.42 -84.40 -24.54
C LYS A 443 10.32 -83.38 -23.85
N ASP A 444 10.18 -83.20 -22.55
CA ASP A 444 10.97 -82.23 -21.78
C ASP A 444 12.46 -82.60 -21.77
N ALA A 445 12.77 -83.88 -21.60
CA ALA A 445 14.15 -84.37 -21.68
C ALA A 445 14.75 -84.17 -23.08
N ALA A 446 13.97 -84.38 -24.14
CA ALA A 446 14.42 -84.15 -25.52
C ALA A 446 14.65 -82.65 -25.80
N ILE A 447 13.75 -81.76 -25.36
CA ILE A 447 13.93 -80.30 -25.50
C ILE A 447 15.21 -79.86 -24.80
N ALA A 448 15.47 -80.33 -23.58
CA ALA A 448 16.67 -80.00 -22.82
C ALA A 448 17.96 -80.46 -23.52
N LEU A 449 17.95 -81.68 -24.09
CA LEU A 449 19.10 -82.25 -24.80
C LEU A 449 19.39 -81.49 -26.11
N LEU A 450 18.34 -81.12 -26.85
CA LEU A 450 18.45 -80.37 -28.09
C LEU A 450 18.97 -78.94 -27.85
N LYS A 451 18.52 -78.29 -26.76
CA LYS A 451 19.05 -77.00 -26.31
C LYS A 451 20.52 -77.10 -25.87
N GLN A 452 20.88 -78.17 -25.16
CA GLN A 452 22.26 -78.38 -24.69
C GLN A 452 23.24 -78.66 -25.84
N ALA A 453 22.76 -79.31 -26.90
CA ALA A 453 23.56 -79.65 -28.08
C ALA A 453 23.64 -78.53 -29.14
N ASP A 454 23.00 -77.37 -28.89
CA ASP A 454 22.96 -76.21 -29.80
C ASP A 454 22.50 -76.57 -31.23
N ILE A 455 21.50 -77.47 -31.33
CA ILE A 455 21.01 -77.97 -32.61
C ILE A 455 19.94 -77.03 -33.16
N ASN A 456 20.20 -76.47 -34.34
CA ASN A 456 19.29 -75.56 -35.04
C ASN A 456 18.33 -76.33 -35.95
N PHE A 457 17.01 -76.12 -35.80
CA PHE A 457 15.99 -76.89 -36.51
C PHE A 457 15.46 -76.20 -37.76
N GLY A 458 16.30 -76.15 -38.79
CA GLY A 458 15.93 -75.60 -40.08
C GLY A 458 15.67 -74.09 -40.02
N PHE A 459 15.46 -73.52 -41.19
CA PHE A 459 15.35 -72.09 -41.40
C PHE A 459 13.94 -71.79 -41.87
N GLU A 460 13.14 -71.15 -41.02
CA GLU A 460 11.84 -70.63 -41.42
C GLU A 460 12.03 -69.17 -41.84
N TYR A 461 11.79 -68.90 -43.11
CA TYR A 461 11.79 -67.54 -43.63
C TYR A 461 10.52 -66.85 -43.18
N GLN A 462 10.63 -65.96 -42.21
CA GLN A 462 9.61 -64.97 -41.93
C GLN A 462 9.79 -63.82 -42.91
N PRO A 463 8.79 -63.48 -43.74
CA PRO A 463 8.91 -62.35 -44.66
C PRO A 463 9.14 -61.05 -43.89
N ALA A 464 9.77 -60.08 -44.54
CA ALA A 464 9.93 -58.73 -44.00
C ALA A 464 8.59 -58.21 -43.49
N SER A 465 8.55 -57.85 -42.21
CA SER A 465 7.36 -57.37 -41.54
C SER A 465 7.76 -56.30 -40.55
N TYR A 466 7.06 -55.17 -40.62
CA TYR A 466 7.17 -54.08 -39.67
C TYR A 466 5.90 -54.04 -38.82
N THR A 467 6.08 -53.88 -37.52
CA THR A 467 5.03 -53.67 -36.53
C THR A 467 5.26 -52.32 -35.85
N PRO A 468 5.20 -51.20 -36.59
CA PRO A 468 5.51 -49.89 -36.03
C PRO A 468 4.51 -49.53 -34.92
N PRO A 469 4.96 -48.86 -33.84
CA PRO A 469 4.05 -48.38 -32.82
C PRO A 469 3.12 -47.31 -33.41
N PHE A 470 1.86 -47.31 -32.99
CA PHE A 470 0.88 -46.31 -33.37
C PHE A 470 0.33 -45.62 -32.12
N VAL A 471 0.62 -44.33 -31.96
CA VAL A 471 0.11 -43.51 -30.87
C VAL A 471 -1.29 -43.03 -31.26
N LYS A 472 -2.31 -43.46 -30.53
CA LYS A 472 -3.69 -42.98 -30.66
C LYS A 472 -3.87 -41.61 -30.04
N ALA A 473 -3.24 -41.38 -28.88
CA ALA A 473 -3.25 -40.11 -28.18
C ALA A 473 -2.03 -40.02 -27.25
N LEU A 474 -1.53 -38.81 -27.06
CA LEU A 474 -0.51 -38.48 -26.08
C LEU A 474 -1.00 -37.30 -25.24
N GLY A 475 -1.09 -37.50 -23.93
CA GLY A 475 -1.32 -36.40 -22.98
C GLY A 475 -0.04 -36.12 -22.20
N ILE A 476 0.24 -34.85 -21.94
CA ILE A 476 1.30 -34.46 -21.01
C ILE A 476 0.67 -33.97 -19.72
N ALA A 477 1.19 -34.46 -18.59
CA ALA A 477 0.92 -33.92 -17.27
C ALA A 477 2.25 -33.58 -16.61
N GLY A 478 2.23 -32.67 -15.65
CA GLY A 478 3.43 -32.42 -14.87
C GLY A 478 3.11 -31.85 -13.50
N ARG A 479 4.02 -32.06 -12.56
CA ARG A 479 3.90 -31.55 -11.20
C ARG A 479 5.25 -31.08 -10.69
N MET A 480 5.24 -30.03 -9.89
CA MET A 480 6.42 -29.57 -9.17
C MET A 480 6.05 -28.97 -7.83
N VAL A 481 7.02 -29.04 -6.91
CA VAL A 481 6.99 -28.30 -5.65
C VAL A 481 8.35 -27.62 -5.50
N LYS A 482 8.37 -26.30 -5.35
CA LYS A 482 9.60 -25.52 -5.19
C LYS A 482 9.39 -24.34 -4.23
N LEU A 483 10.48 -23.70 -3.83
CA LEU A 483 10.43 -22.37 -3.22
C LEU A 483 10.20 -21.34 -4.35
N PRO A 484 9.18 -20.46 -4.28
CA PRO A 484 8.97 -19.43 -5.30
C PRO A 484 10.20 -18.52 -5.42
N ASP A 485 10.60 -18.10 -6.62
CA ASP A 485 11.85 -17.35 -6.82
C ASP A 485 11.87 -16.00 -6.08
N GLN A 486 10.80 -15.21 -6.19
CA GLN A 486 10.68 -13.89 -5.58
C GLN A 486 9.65 -13.90 -4.46
N ARG A 487 10.06 -13.42 -3.29
CA ARG A 487 9.24 -13.34 -2.08
C ARG A 487 9.52 -12.03 -1.39
N LEU A 488 8.56 -11.12 -1.41
CA LEU A 488 8.66 -9.78 -0.82
C LEU A 488 7.61 -9.59 0.26
N GLN A 489 7.93 -8.76 1.23
CA GLN A 489 6.99 -8.15 2.16
C GLN A 489 6.93 -6.65 1.88
N CYS A 490 5.72 -6.10 1.79
CA CYS A 490 5.48 -4.67 1.66
C CYS A 490 4.73 -4.20 2.90
N ASN A 491 5.28 -3.20 3.58
CA ASN A 491 4.72 -2.62 4.81
C ASN A 491 4.81 -1.09 4.71
N GLY A 492 3.68 -0.44 4.44
CA GLY A 492 3.62 0.99 4.20
C GLY A 492 4.33 1.38 2.90
N PHE A 493 5.42 2.14 3.02
CA PHE A 493 6.16 2.67 1.87
C PHE A 493 7.33 1.79 1.43
N ASP A 494 7.67 0.77 2.23
CA ASP A 494 8.83 -0.08 2.00
C ASP A 494 8.42 -1.49 1.55
N CYS A 495 9.10 -1.99 0.52
CA CYS A 495 9.06 -3.40 0.13
C CYS A 495 10.46 -4.00 0.26
N ALA A 496 10.58 -5.10 0.98
CA ALA A 496 11.83 -5.80 1.25
C ALA A 496 11.68 -7.32 1.01
N PRO A 497 12.78 -8.09 0.91
CA PRO A 497 12.70 -9.54 0.91
C PRO A 497 11.90 -10.06 2.11
N LEU A 498 11.06 -11.08 1.88
CA LEU A 498 10.20 -11.66 2.90
C LEU A 498 11.06 -12.19 4.07
N GLY A 499 10.90 -11.56 5.23
CA GLY A 499 11.49 -12.01 6.49
C GLY A 499 10.56 -12.96 7.24
N VAL A 500 10.92 -13.28 8.49
CA VAL A 500 10.09 -14.15 9.35
C VAL A 500 8.77 -13.48 9.70
N GLN A 501 8.75 -12.17 9.97
CA GLN A 501 7.51 -11.42 10.21
C GLN A 501 7.10 -10.68 8.93
N PRO A 502 6.14 -11.21 8.14
CA PRO A 502 5.71 -10.58 6.89
C PRO A 502 5.08 -9.21 7.09
N PHE A 503 4.30 -9.06 8.16
CA PHE A 503 3.62 -7.83 8.51
C PHE A 503 4.33 -7.18 9.68
N GLN A 504 4.81 -5.97 9.46
CA GLN A 504 5.58 -5.22 10.45
C GLN A 504 4.84 -3.93 10.77
N PRO A 505 4.61 -3.63 12.06
CA PRO A 505 4.01 -2.37 12.44
C PRO A 505 4.96 -1.23 12.12
N TRP A 506 4.41 -0.02 12.01
CA TRP A 506 5.21 1.18 11.87
C TRP A 506 6.26 1.27 13.02
N PRO A 507 7.53 1.64 12.75
CA PRO A 507 8.60 1.55 13.76
C PRO A 507 8.37 2.43 15.00
N GLU A 508 7.84 3.63 14.80
CA GLU A 508 7.49 4.56 15.86
C GLU A 508 6.16 4.16 16.53
N ALA A 509 6.10 4.26 17.86
CA ALA A 509 4.89 3.91 18.62
C ALA A 509 3.92 5.08 18.82
N ALA A 510 4.38 6.31 18.62
CA ALA A 510 3.60 7.53 18.77
C ALA A 510 3.24 8.10 17.38
N PRO A 511 2.15 8.88 17.25
CA PRO A 511 1.85 9.57 16.00
C PRO A 511 3.02 10.45 15.54
N VAL A 512 3.37 10.36 14.26
CA VAL A 512 4.50 11.08 13.66
C VAL A 512 4.03 11.87 12.45
N PHE A 513 4.59 13.07 12.28
CA PHE A 513 4.35 13.90 11.10
C PHE A 513 5.64 14.03 10.29
N TYR A 514 5.64 13.47 9.08
CA TYR A 514 6.76 13.52 8.16
C TYR A 514 6.59 14.67 7.17
N LEU A 515 7.70 15.35 6.87
CA LEU A 515 7.78 16.39 5.86
C LEU A 515 8.82 15.99 4.80
N GLY A 516 8.37 15.91 3.55
CA GLY A 516 9.24 15.77 2.39
C GLY A 516 9.75 17.14 1.96
N LEU A 517 11.07 17.32 1.99
CA LEU A 517 11.74 18.53 1.56
C LEU A 517 12.49 18.25 0.26
N ASP A 518 12.20 19.04 -0.77
CA ASP A 518 12.92 19.01 -2.04
C ASP A 518 13.80 20.26 -2.16
N ALA A 519 15.10 20.04 -2.05
CA ALA A 519 16.09 21.08 -2.26
C ALA A 519 16.45 21.10 -3.74
N ARG A 520 16.09 22.19 -4.42
CA ARG A 520 16.44 22.36 -5.85
C ARG A 520 17.96 22.44 -6.07
N ASN A 521 18.70 22.73 -5.00
CA ASN A 521 20.16 22.72 -4.97
C ASN A 521 20.67 22.31 -3.57
N ASP A 522 20.89 21.01 -3.37
CA ASP A 522 21.36 20.43 -2.11
C ASP A 522 22.62 21.12 -1.56
N ALA A 523 23.60 21.40 -2.43
CA ALA A 523 24.89 21.98 -2.03
C ALA A 523 24.74 23.37 -1.38
N VAL A 524 23.66 24.09 -1.71
CA VAL A 524 23.38 25.42 -1.20
C VAL A 524 22.51 25.39 0.05
N VAL A 525 21.69 24.36 0.23
CA VAL A 525 20.80 24.18 1.39
C VAL A 525 21.50 23.47 2.55
N ALA A 526 22.38 22.50 2.26
CA ALA A 526 23.03 21.66 3.26
C ALA A 526 23.77 22.48 4.34
N GLY A 527 23.62 22.05 5.61
CA GLY A 527 24.28 22.67 6.77
C GLY A 527 23.72 24.03 7.20
N ARG A 528 22.65 24.52 6.58
CA ARG A 528 22.01 25.80 6.94
C ARG A 528 20.84 25.59 7.92
N PRO A 529 20.53 26.58 8.78
CA PRO A 529 19.37 26.51 9.65
C PRO A 529 18.07 26.58 8.83
N LEU A 530 17.10 25.75 9.23
CA LEU A 530 15.76 25.73 8.65
C LEU A 530 14.75 26.27 9.66
N THR A 531 13.92 27.20 9.20
CA THR A 531 12.80 27.76 9.97
C THR A 531 11.50 27.39 9.29
N LEU A 532 10.59 26.74 10.02
CA LEU A 532 9.26 26.36 9.54
C LEU A 532 8.20 27.14 10.31
N LEU A 533 7.19 27.64 9.59
CA LEU A 533 6.02 28.32 10.16
C LEU A 533 4.85 27.34 10.20
N PHE A 534 4.34 27.08 11.41
CA PHE A 534 3.10 26.34 11.61
C PHE A 534 2.00 27.31 12.05
N ALA A 535 1.00 27.51 11.20
CA ALA A 535 -0.19 28.28 11.52
C ALA A 535 -1.22 27.35 12.17
N THR A 536 -1.35 27.42 13.50
CA THR A 536 -2.22 26.54 14.27
C THR A 536 -3.52 27.25 14.61
N SER A 537 -4.65 26.53 14.54
CA SER A 537 -5.92 27.01 15.08
C SER A 537 -6.06 26.52 16.52
N GLY A 538 -5.74 27.38 17.50
CA GLY A 538 -5.89 27.07 18.92
C GLY A 538 -4.62 27.25 19.76
N ASN A 539 -4.84 27.28 21.07
CA ASN A 539 -3.86 27.50 22.13
C ASN A 539 -3.00 26.23 22.38
N THR A 540 -2.34 25.71 21.34
CA THR A 540 -1.51 24.51 21.45
C THR A 540 -0.09 24.89 21.87
N GLU A 541 0.30 24.59 23.11
CA GLU A 541 1.71 24.59 23.50
C GLU A 541 2.41 23.42 22.78
N ILE A 542 3.16 23.72 21.72
CA ILE A 542 4.05 22.75 21.11
C ILE A 542 5.31 22.67 21.98
N THR A 543 5.42 21.63 22.80
CA THR A 543 6.64 21.32 23.56
C THR A 543 7.50 20.36 22.75
N PHE A 544 8.75 20.73 22.52
CA PHE A 544 9.73 19.89 21.83
C PHE A 544 10.67 19.28 22.87
N ASP A 545 10.90 17.97 22.78
CA ASP A 545 12.00 17.35 23.49
C ASP A 545 13.33 17.86 22.91
N PRO A 546 14.28 18.34 23.73
CA PRO A 546 15.61 18.67 23.24
C PRO A 546 16.28 17.40 22.69
N PRO A 547 17.16 17.52 21.66
CA PRO A 547 17.93 16.38 21.17
C PRO A 547 18.73 15.74 22.32
N PRO A 548 18.93 14.41 22.31
CA PRO A 548 19.55 13.68 23.41
C PRO A 548 20.91 14.28 23.78
N THR A 549 21.03 14.68 25.04
CA THR A 549 22.19 15.36 25.63
C THR A 549 23.26 14.35 26.07
N ASP A 550 23.72 13.48 25.17
CA ASP A 550 24.87 12.62 25.46
C ASP A 550 26.05 12.89 24.51
N PRO A 551 27.03 13.72 24.90
CA PRO A 551 28.15 14.10 24.05
C PRO A 551 29.25 13.02 23.93
N MET A 552 29.08 11.82 24.50
CA MET A 552 30.11 10.77 24.48
C MET A 552 29.98 9.69 23.39
N ALA A 553 28.93 9.69 22.57
CA ALA A 553 28.79 8.73 21.46
C ALA A 553 29.19 9.30 20.08
N ALA A 554 29.36 10.62 19.94
CA ALA A 554 29.69 11.27 18.68
C ALA A 554 31.21 11.42 18.48
N ALA A 555 31.92 10.30 18.33
CA ALA A 555 33.33 10.29 17.95
C ALA A 555 33.61 9.26 16.85
N SER A 556 32.91 9.36 15.72
CA SER A 556 33.43 8.96 14.41
C SER A 556 32.46 9.37 13.29
N GLY A 557 32.89 10.27 12.40
CA GLY A 557 32.19 10.58 11.15
C GLY A 557 31.28 11.81 11.22
N SER A 558 31.38 12.65 10.20
CA SER A 558 30.72 13.96 10.03
C SER A 558 29.18 13.90 9.96
N ASP A 559 28.57 15.06 10.14
CA ASP A 559 27.13 15.40 10.02
C ASP A 559 26.30 15.26 11.30
N ALA A 560 26.50 16.20 12.24
CA ALA A 560 25.46 16.52 13.21
C ALA A 560 24.39 17.40 12.52
N PRO A 561 23.09 17.03 12.56
CA PRO A 561 22.03 17.82 11.93
C PRO A 561 21.87 19.19 12.61
N THR A 562 21.68 20.22 11.78
CA THR A 562 21.42 21.60 12.20
C THR A 562 20.12 21.68 13.03
N PRO A 563 20.06 22.49 14.11
CA PRO A 563 18.84 22.63 14.90
C PRO A 563 17.69 23.23 14.06
N LEU A 564 16.58 22.49 13.98
CA LEU A 564 15.31 22.98 13.46
C LEU A 564 14.74 24.02 14.44
N THR A 565 14.45 25.23 13.97
CA THR A 565 13.76 26.24 14.79
C THR A 565 12.31 26.34 14.35
N LEU A 566 11.39 26.01 15.26
CA LEU A 566 9.96 25.96 14.95
C LEU A 566 9.22 27.09 15.67
N HIS A 567 8.44 27.86 14.91
CA HIS A 567 7.59 28.92 15.45
C HIS A 567 6.11 28.56 15.24
N ALA A 568 5.39 28.38 16.33
CA ALA A 568 3.93 28.18 16.34
C ALA A 568 3.22 29.52 16.53
N TRP A 569 2.13 29.75 15.79
CA TRP A 569 1.32 30.95 15.92
C TRP A 569 -0.16 30.61 15.91
N ASP A 570 -0.90 31.02 16.94
CA ASP A 570 -2.35 30.88 17.01
C ASP A 570 -3.03 31.94 16.13
N ALA A 571 -3.80 31.49 15.14
CA ALA A 571 -4.60 32.37 14.30
C ALA A 571 -5.77 33.03 15.08
N GLY A 572 -6.11 32.53 16.27
CA GLY A 572 -7.17 33.06 17.13
C GLY A 572 -6.68 34.04 18.20
N GLY A 573 -6.58 35.34 17.88
CA GLY A 573 -6.08 36.31 18.87
C GLY A 573 -6.49 37.77 18.66
N GLY A 574 -7.79 38.08 18.80
CA GLY A 574 -8.20 39.40 19.31
C GLY A 574 -7.53 39.69 20.66
N PRO A 575 -7.48 40.96 21.14
CA PRO A 575 -6.53 41.40 22.15
C PRO A 575 -6.71 40.65 23.48
N VAL A 576 -5.80 39.72 23.78
CA VAL A 576 -5.77 39.06 25.09
C VAL A 576 -5.04 39.96 26.08
N ALA A 577 -5.76 40.35 27.13
CA ALA A 577 -5.24 41.04 28.29
C ALA A 577 -4.26 40.12 29.04
N GLY A 578 -2.96 40.30 28.80
CA GLY A 578 -1.91 39.66 29.59
C GLY A 578 -1.93 40.17 31.04
N ARG A 579 -2.31 39.28 31.97
CA ARG A 579 -1.95 39.38 33.39
C ARG A 579 -0.47 38.98 33.52
N SER A 580 0.35 39.92 33.97
CA SER A 580 1.70 39.63 34.46
C SER A 580 1.63 39.07 35.88
N CYS A 581 2.32 37.98 36.15
CA CYS A 581 2.83 37.66 37.48
C CYS A 581 4.17 36.94 37.35
N CYS A 582 5.26 37.69 37.43
CA CYS A 582 6.53 37.28 38.02
C CYS A 582 7.30 38.56 38.39
N ARG A 583 7.22 38.97 39.66
CA ARG A 583 8.24 39.83 40.30
C ARG A 583 9.02 38.97 41.28
N SER A 584 10.32 39.20 41.25
CA SER A 584 11.42 38.58 41.97
C SER A 584 11.46 38.88 43.49
N ALA A 585 11.84 37.83 44.25
CA ALA A 585 12.67 37.75 45.48
C ALA A 585 12.33 38.63 46.72
N PRO A 586 12.60 38.13 47.96
CA PRO A 586 13.94 38.34 48.52
C PRO A 586 14.50 37.20 49.43
N THR A 587 15.79 37.35 49.67
CA THR A 587 16.72 36.66 50.59
C THR A 587 16.21 36.26 51.98
N ALA A 588 16.67 35.10 52.48
CA ALA A 588 16.89 34.83 53.91
C ALA A 588 17.97 33.74 54.16
N ARG A 589 19.09 34.14 54.78
CA ARG A 589 19.91 33.32 55.70
C ARG A 589 19.75 33.98 57.08
N PRO A 590 19.66 33.26 58.21
CA PRO A 590 20.83 32.56 58.77
C PRO A 590 20.52 31.25 59.56
N GLY A 591 21.55 30.45 59.85
CA GLY A 591 21.45 29.34 60.81
C GLY A 591 22.66 28.41 60.82
N ARG A 592 23.31 28.28 61.98
CA ARG A 592 24.58 27.61 62.28
C ARG A 592 24.37 26.17 62.80
N LYS A 593 25.39 25.33 62.58
CA LYS A 593 25.88 24.18 63.39
C LYS A 593 25.06 22.87 63.48
N ALA A 594 25.67 21.80 62.98
CA ALA A 594 26.19 20.59 63.68
C ALA A 594 26.55 19.60 62.56
N SER A 595 27.69 18.92 62.49
CA SER A 595 28.84 18.65 63.35
C SER A 595 30.01 18.27 62.46
#